data_AF-A0A2G8KK57-F1
#
_entry.id   AF-A0A2G8KK57-F1
#
_cell.length_a   1.000
_cell.length_b   1.000
_cell.length_c   1.000
_cell.angle_alpha   90.00
_cell.angle_beta   90.00
_cell.angle_gamma   90.00
#
_symmetry.space_group_name_H-M   'P 1'
#
loop_
_entity.id
_entity.type
_entity.pdbx_description
1 polymer ?
#
loop_
_entity_poly.entity_id
_entity_poly.type
_entity_poly.pdbx_seq_one_letter_code
_entity_poly.pdbx_strand_id
1 'polypeptide(L)'
;MRQVLEKAKDHNLKLNKDKCKIGLTEIKYIGHILTKDGMKPDPDKIEAVTQLPKPESRKDLERFLGMIQYLGKFLPDLSQESAPPRVLLRKEIEWHWDTEQEQCFQRLKELATKAPVLRYFDIDKPVKISVDASQKGLGAVLLQEEHPVAYASRSLTPTQQGYAQIEKEMLAIVYGCEKFHQYIYGKEVLVESDHKPLEAIVRKPLVSAPPRIQRLLMRAQRYNLKVEYKPGKEMYIADTLSRAYLEVDQTHDEFDKRN
;
A
#
# COMPACT_ATOMS: atom_id res chain seq x y z
N MET A 1 -11.55 -16.29 28.99
CA MET A 1 -12.70 -15.90 28.13
C MET A 1 -13.95 -15.53 28.93
N ARG A 2 -14.46 -16.39 29.82
CA ARG A 2 -15.69 -16.13 30.62
C ARG A 2 -15.67 -14.79 31.37
N GLN A 3 -14.57 -14.49 32.05
CA GLN A 3 -14.34 -13.23 32.77
C GLN A 3 -14.37 -11.97 31.86
N VAL A 4 -13.94 -12.08 30.60
CA VAL A 4 -13.97 -10.95 29.64
C VAL A 4 -15.41 -10.64 29.23
N LEU A 5 -16.22 -11.69 29.00
CA LEU A 5 -17.63 -11.54 28.66
C LEU A 5 -18.46 -11.02 29.83
N GLU A 6 -18.16 -11.46 31.06
CA GLU A 6 -18.78 -10.95 32.28
C GLU A 6 -18.47 -9.47 32.47
N LYS A 7 -17.19 -9.06 32.40
CA LYS A 7 -16.82 -7.64 32.47
C LYS A 7 -17.47 -6.80 31.37
N ALA A 8 -17.56 -7.31 30.15
CA ALA A 8 -18.22 -6.61 29.05
C ALA A 8 -19.71 -6.39 29.37
N LYS A 9 -20.38 -7.40 29.93
CA LYS A 9 -21.77 -7.30 30.38
C LYS A 9 -21.93 -6.27 31.51
N ASP A 10 -21.04 -6.28 32.50
CA ASP A 10 -21.07 -5.34 33.64
C ASP A 10 -20.93 -3.88 33.19
N HIS A 11 -20.22 -3.63 32.09
CA HIS A 11 -20.03 -2.30 31.50
C HIS A 11 -21.01 -2.00 30.35
N ASN A 12 -22.07 -2.81 30.16
CA ASN A 12 -23.04 -2.66 29.08
C ASN A 12 -22.41 -2.64 27.65
N LEU A 13 -21.26 -3.29 27.46
CA LEU A 13 -20.64 -3.45 26.15
C LEU A 13 -21.35 -4.56 25.35
N LYS A 14 -21.93 -4.20 24.21
CA LYS A 14 -22.52 -5.16 23.27
C LYS A 14 -21.47 -5.63 22.27
N LEU A 15 -21.17 -6.92 22.29
CA LEU A 15 -20.29 -7.54 21.30
C LEU A 15 -21.10 -7.94 20.06
N ASN A 16 -20.58 -7.60 18.88
CA ASN A 16 -21.14 -8.08 17.62
C ASN A 16 -20.73 -9.54 17.41
N LYS A 17 -21.69 -10.45 17.47
CA LYS A 17 -21.47 -11.90 17.37
C LYS A 17 -20.77 -12.29 16.06
N ASP A 18 -21.13 -11.66 14.95
CA ASP A 18 -20.57 -11.96 13.62
C ASP A 18 -19.10 -11.54 13.49
N LYS A 19 -18.66 -10.57 14.30
CA LYS A 19 -17.26 -10.12 14.36
C LYS A 19 -16.45 -10.81 15.46
N CYS A 20 -17.09 -11.59 16.34
CA CYS A 20 -16.41 -12.31 17.41
C CYS A 20 -15.80 -13.62 16.90
N LYS A 21 -14.47 -13.66 16.83
CA LYS A 21 -13.68 -14.86 16.51
C LYS A 21 -13.08 -15.44 17.79
N ILE A 22 -13.60 -16.56 18.27
CA ILE A 22 -13.22 -17.16 19.58
C ILE A 22 -12.69 -18.58 19.34
N GLY A 23 -11.59 -18.94 20.01
CA GLY A 23 -11.04 -20.30 19.97
C GLY A 23 -10.37 -20.69 18.66
N LEU A 24 -9.95 -19.70 17.85
CA LEU A 24 -9.20 -19.96 16.63
C LEU A 24 -7.71 -20.23 16.93
N THR A 25 -7.10 -21.09 16.11
CA THR A 25 -5.64 -21.35 16.12
C THR A 25 -4.83 -20.24 15.45
N GLU A 26 -5.49 -19.43 14.61
CA GLU A 26 -4.95 -18.25 13.98
C GLU A 26 -5.97 -17.12 13.94
N ILE A 27 -5.52 -15.87 14.17
CA ILE A 27 -6.40 -14.71 14.15
C ILE A 27 -5.70 -13.49 13.55
N LYS A 28 -6.43 -12.77 12.69
CA LYS A 28 -5.99 -11.49 12.15
C LYS A 28 -6.16 -10.38 13.19
N TYR A 29 -5.07 -9.67 13.50
CA TYR A 29 -5.03 -8.60 14.48
C TYR A 29 -4.02 -7.53 14.07
N ILE A 30 -4.47 -6.27 13.93
CA ILE A 30 -3.65 -5.08 13.58
C ILE A 30 -2.74 -5.36 12.36
N GLY A 31 -3.34 -5.92 11.31
CA GLY A 31 -2.67 -6.35 10.08
C GLY A 31 -1.55 -7.38 10.28
N HIS A 32 -1.68 -8.26 11.26
CA HIS A 32 -0.85 -9.45 11.41
C HIS A 32 -1.74 -10.67 11.56
N ILE A 33 -1.28 -11.84 11.15
CA ILE A 33 -1.91 -13.10 11.54
C ILE A 33 -1.14 -13.65 12.74
N LEU A 34 -1.77 -13.64 13.90
CA LEU A 34 -1.27 -14.28 15.11
C LEU A 34 -1.54 -15.78 14.97
N THR A 35 -0.50 -16.60 15.02
CA THR A 35 -0.60 -18.08 15.05
C THR A 35 0.03 -18.62 16.33
N LYS A 36 -0.16 -19.92 16.58
CA LYS A 36 0.52 -20.64 17.67
C LYS A 36 2.07 -20.58 17.57
N ASP A 37 2.60 -20.44 16.36
CA ASP A 37 4.04 -20.50 16.06
C ASP A 37 4.68 -19.09 15.99
N GLY A 38 3.89 -18.03 16.14
CA GLY A 38 4.34 -16.65 16.10
C GLY A 38 3.44 -15.74 15.25
N MET A 39 4.03 -14.68 14.71
CA MET A 39 3.32 -13.69 13.90
C MET A 39 3.63 -13.93 12.42
N LYS A 40 2.60 -13.99 11.57
CA LYS A 40 2.74 -14.04 10.11
C LYS A 40 2.35 -12.68 9.49
N PRO A 41 2.95 -12.32 8.34
CA PRO A 41 2.46 -11.21 7.53
C PRO A 41 0.98 -11.41 7.20
N ASP A 42 0.18 -10.37 7.36
CA ASP A 42 -1.20 -10.37 6.89
C ASP A 42 -1.20 -10.36 5.35
N PRO A 43 -1.94 -11.27 4.69
CA PRO A 43 -2.09 -11.29 3.23
C PRO A 43 -2.45 -9.93 2.65
N ASP A 44 -3.26 -9.13 3.34
CA ASP A 44 -3.64 -7.79 2.90
C ASP A 44 -2.45 -6.82 2.79
N LYS A 45 -1.34 -7.07 3.50
CA LYS A 45 -0.11 -6.26 3.41
C LYS A 45 0.69 -6.53 2.15
N ILE A 46 0.55 -7.72 1.60
CA ILE A 46 1.34 -8.21 0.47
C ILE A 46 0.50 -8.36 -0.79
N GLU A 47 -0.82 -8.28 -0.68
CA GLU A 47 -1.79 -8.46 -1.76
C GLU A 47 -1.45 -7.64 -3.00
N ALA A 48 -1.08 -6.38 -2.80
CA ALA A 48 -0.68 -5.46 -3.85
C ALA A 48 0.53 -5.97 -4.67
N VAL A 49 1.46 -6.69 -4.02
CA VAL A 49 2.63 -7.29 -4.67
C VAL A 49 2.32 -8.68 -5.22
N THR A 50 1.58 -9.52 -4.48
CA THR A 50 1.25 -10.89 -4.90
C THR A 50 0.31 -10.93 -6.09
N GLN A 51 -0.56 -9.94 -6.24
CA GLN A 51 -1.48 -9.84 -7.37
C GLN A 51 -0.96 -8.94 -8.51
N LEU A 52 0.31 -8.53 -8.49
CA LEU A 52 0.91 -7.82 -9.62
C LEU A 52 0.73 -8.66 -10.91
N PRO A 53 0.15 -8.07 -11.98
CA PRO A 53 0.03 -8.73 -13.26
C PRO A 53 1.42 -8.94 -13.87
N LYS A 54 1.53 -9.95 -14.73
CA LYS A 54 2.74 -10.15 -15.52
C LYS A 54 3.02 -8.89 -16.36
N PRO A 55 4.28 -8.46 -16.47
CA PRO A 55 4.65 -7.38 -17.39
C PRO A 55 4.25 -7.74 -18.82
N GLU A 56 3.58 -6.82 -19.53
CA GLU A 56 3.22 -6.98 -20.94
C GLU A 56 4.14 -6.17 -21.86
N SER A 57 4.96 -5.28 -21.28
CA SER A 57 5.88 -4.43 -22.02
C SER A 57 7.21 -4.24 -21.30
N ARG A 58 8.24 -3.82 -22.05
CA ARG A 58 9.55 -3.45 -21.49
C ARG A 58 9.42 -2.39 -20.39
N LYS A 59 8.52 -1.42 -20.55
CA LYS A 59 8.30 -0.36 -19.54
C LYS A 59 7.74 -0.92 -18.24
N ASP A 60 6.83 -1.88 -18.32
CA ASP A 60 6.24 -2.50 -17.12
C ASP A 60 7.29 -3.37 -16.40
N LEU A 61 8.16 -4.03 -17.17
CA LEU A 61 9.28 -4.79 -16.63
C LEU A 61 10.34 -3.90 -15.98
N GLU A 62 10.68 -2.76 -16.59
CA GLU A 62 11.60 -1.77 -15.99
C GLU A 62 11.08 -1.27 -14.64
N ARG A 63 9.78 -0.98 -14.53
CA ARG A 63 9.17 -0.55 -13.27
C ARG A 63 9.23 -1.65 -12.21
N PHE A 64 8.79 -2.86 -12.56
CA PHE A 64 8.85 -3.99 -11.64
C PHE A 64 10.28 -4.25 -11.15
N LEU A 65 11.26 -4.29 -12.07
CA LEU A 65 12.66 -4.46 -11.70
C LEU A 65 13.22 -3.28 -10.90
N GLY A 66 12.75 -2.04 -11.14
CA GLY A 66 13.05 -0.88 -10.31
C GLY A 66 12.55 -1.04 -8.87
N MET A 67 11.30 -1.48 -8.69
CA MET A 67 10.74 -1.81 -7.38
C MET A 67 11.57 -2.89 -6.68
N ILE A 68 11.83 -4.00 -7.37
CA ILE A 68 12.60 -5.13 -6.84
C ILE A 68 14.03 -4.71 -6.49
N GLN A 69 14.68 -3.88 -7.32
CA GLN A 69 16.01 -3.34 -7.04
C GLN A 69 16.03 -2.44 -5.81
N TYR A 70 14.99 -1.62 -5.61
CA TYR A 70 14.84 -0.83 -4.40
C TYR A 70 14.68 -1.71 -3.16
N LEU A 71 13.99 -2.86 -3.28
CA LEU A 71 13.89 -3.87 -2.22
C LEU A 71 15.16 -4.72 -2.07
N GLY A 72 16.03 -4.74 -3.08
CA GLY A 72 17.26 -5.53 -3.15
C GLY A 72 18.27 -5.25 -2.05
N LYS A 73 18.23 -4.06 -1.43
CA LYS A 73 19.00 -3.77 -0.20
C LYS A 73 18.67 -4.72 0.97
N PHE A 74 17.56 -5.45 0.87
CA PHE A 74 17.10 -6.43 1.86
C PHE A 74 17.21 -7.87 1.36
N LEU A 75 17.57 -8.11 0.10
CA LEU A 75 17.59 -9.46 -0.50
C LEU A 75 19.01 -9.88 -0.88
N PRO A 76 19.50 -11.04 -0.40
CA PRO A 76 20.72 -11.64 -0.95
C PRO A 76 20.48 -12.12 -2.39
N ASP A 77 21.54 -12.11 -3.20
CA ASP A 77 21.59 -12.70 -4.55
C ASP A 77 20.56 -12.20 -5.57
N LEU A 78 19.96 -11.02 -5.34
CA LEU A 78 18.97 -10.44 -6.25
C LEU A 78 19.48 -10.35 -7.70
N SER A 79 20.77 -10.10 -7.90
CA SER A 79 21.32 -9.96 -9.24
C SER A 79 21.29 -11.25 -10.06
N GLN A 80 21.41 -12.41 -9.42
CA GLN A 80 21.30 -13.71 -10.05
C GLN A 80 19.84 -13.98 -10.40
N GLU A 81 18.95 -13.80 -9.41
CA GLU A 81 17.52 -14.07 -9.56
C GLU A 81 16.89 -13.18 -10.65
N SER A 82 17.24 -11.90 -10.71
CA SER A 82 16.68 -10.96 -11.71
C SER A 82 17.39 -10.97 -13.07
N ALA A 83 18.40 -11.83 -13.28
CA ALA A 83 19.13 -11.88 -14.55
C ALA A 83 18.25 -12.26 -15.75
N PRO A 84 17.40 -13.30 -15.69
CA PRO A 84 16.56 -13.70 -16.83
C PRO A 84 15.63 -12.58 -17.34
N PRO A 85 14.84 -11.87 -16.50
CA PRO A 85 14.01 -10.77 -17.00
C PRO A 85 14.83 -9.55 -17.45
N ARG A 86 16.02 -9.29 -16.88
CA ARG A 86 16.86 -8.16 -17.32
C ARG A 86 17.32 -8.28 -18.78
N VAL A 87 17.40 -9.50 -19.31
CA VAL A 87 17.74 -9.72 -20.72
C VAL A 87 16.70 -9.06 -21.64
N LEU A 88 15.41 -9.11 -21.30
CA LEU A 88 14.32 -8.51 -22.07
C LEU A 88 14.35 -6.97 -22.13
N LEU A 89 15.16 -6.32 -21.29
CA LEU A 89 15.37 -4.87 -21.31
C LEU A 89 16.39 -4.42 -22.36
N ARG A 90 17.17 -5.33 -22.94
CA ARG A 90 18.16 -4.98 -23.97
C ARG A 90 17.44 -4.56 -25.26
N LYS A 91 17.91 -3.47 -25.89
CA LYS A 91 17.26 -2.90 -27.08
C LYS A 91 17.17 -3.89 -28.24
N GLU A 92 18.17 -4.75 -28.35
CA GLU A 92 18.38 -5.72 -29.44
C GLU A 92 17.52 -6.99 -29.33
N ILE A 93 16.84 -7.21 -28.20
CA ILE A 93 16.14 -8.48 -27.93
C ILE A 93 14.64 -8.29 -28.10
N GLU A 94 14.02 -9.08 -28.97
CA GLU A 94 12.57 -9.05 -29.16
C GLU A 94 11.84 -9.47 -27.87
N TRP A 95 10.69 -8.87 -27.62
CA TRP A 95 9.92 -9.15 -26.41
C TRP A 95 9.31 -10.55 -26.50
N HIS A 96 9.87 -11.49 -25.74
CA HIS A 96 9.36 -12.85 -25.61
C HIS A 96 9.34 -13.26 -24.14
N TRP A 97 8.14 -13.50 -23.60
CA TRP A 97 7.95 -13.90 -22.21
C TRP A 97 7.75 -15.40 -22.13
N ASP A 98 8.77 -16.12 -21.67
CA ASP A 98 8.77 -17.58 -21.56
C ASP A 98 8.72 -18.02 -20.08
N THR A 99 8.75 -19.33 -19.89
CA THR A 99 8.69 -20.03 -18.62
C THR A 99 9.78 -19.59 -17.65
N GLU A 100 11.00 -19.31 -18.14
CA GLU A 100 12.11 -18.85 -17.31
C GLU A 100 11.82 -17.46 -16.69
N GLN A 101 11.30 -16.53 -17.49
CA GLN A 101 10.93 -15.20 -17.01
C GLN A 101 9.73 -15.26 -16.07
N GLU A 102 8.76 -16.12 -16.35
CA GLU A 102 7.60 -16.32 -15.46
C GLU A 102 8.02 -16.89 -14.10
N GLN A 103 8.86 -17.94 -14.08
CA GLN A 103 9.36 -18.53 -12.84
C GLN A 103 10.16 -17.51 -12.02
N CYS A 104 11.03 -16.75 -12.68
CA CYS A 104 11.76 -15.66 -12.05
C CYS A 104 10.81 -14.60 -11.46
N PHE A 105 9.81 -14.16 -12.24
CA PHE A 105 8.84 -13.17 -11.81
C PHE A 105 8.08 -13.60 -10.55
N GLN A 106 7.59 -14.85 -10.51
CA GLN A 106 6.92 -15.38 -9.33
C GLN A 106 7.86 -15.47 -8.12
N ARG A 107 9.10 -15.92 -8.32
CA ARG A 107 10.11 -16.00 -7.26
C ARG A 107 10.46 -14.63 -6.69
N LEU A 108 10.60 -13.60 -7.54
CA LEU A 108 10.84 -12.23 -7.11
C LEU A 108 9.64 -11.66 -6.32
N LYS A 109 8.40 -11.96 -6.72
CA LYS A 109 7.20 -11.62 -5.94
C LYS A 109 7.18 -12.31 -4.59
N GLU A 110 7.54 -13.59 -4.52
CA GLU A 110 7.65 -14.31 -3.26
C GLU A 110 8.72 -13.68 -2.35
N LEU A 111 9.88 -13.33 -2.89
CA LEU A 111 10.95 -12.68 -2.12
C LEU A 111 10.52 -11.30 -1.60
N ALA A 112 9.79 -10.52 -2.39
CA ALA A 112 9.28 -9.21 -2.00
C ALA A 112 8.21 -9.26 -0.90
N THR A 113 7.59 -10.43 -0.68
CA THR A 113 6.48 -10.64 0.27
C THR A 113 6.88 -11.42 1.51
N LYS A 114 8.07 -12.03 1.52
CA LYS A 114 8.65 -12.77 2.65
C LYS A 114 9.59 -11.89 3.49
N ALA A 115 9.86 -12.33 4.73
CA ALA A 115 10.97 -11.79 5.51
C ALA A 115 12.29 -12.18 4.82
N PRO A 116 13.29 -11.27 4.67
CA PRO A 116 13.53 -10.03 5.43
C PRO A 116 12.98 -8.72 4.85
N VAL A 117 12.30 -8.74 3.69
CA VAL A 117 11.87 -7.52 2.99
C VAL A 117 10.75 -6.80 3.73
N LEU A 118 9.74 -7.55 4.18
CA LEU A 118 8.61 -7.00 4.93
C LEU A 118 8.92 -6.96 6.43
N ARG A 119 9.05 -5.77 6.99
CA ARG A 119 9.36 -5.59 8.43
C ARG A 119 8.09 -5.63 9.27
N TYR A 120 8.21 -6.11 10.50
CA TYR A 120 7.20 -5.88 11.53
C TYR A 120 7.09 -4.38 11.83
N PHE A 121 5.86 -3.93 12.09
CA PHE A 121 5.62 -2.56 12.48
C PHE A 121 6.10 -2.33 13.91
N ASP A 122 6.86 -1.27 14.10
CA ASP A 122 7.36 -0.84 15.41
C ASP A 122 6.64 0.43 15.86
N ILE A 123 6.06 0.41 17.06
CA ILE A 123 5.26 1.52 17.60
C ILE A 123 6.15 2.70 17.99
N ASP A 124 7.45 2.53 18.25
CA ASP A 124 8.29 3.64 18.69
C ASP A 124 9.00 4.34 17.52
N LYS A 125 8.89 3.77 16.31
CA LYS A 125 9.58 4.29 15.13
C LYS A 125 8.74 5.31 14.36
N PRO A 126 9.40 6.30 13.73
CA PRO A 126 8.76 7.22 12.78
C PRO A 126 8.08 6.46 11.64
N VAL A 127 6.93 6.97 11.22
CA VAL A 127 6.12 6.37 10.16
C VAL A 127 6.18 7.25 8.93
N LYS A 128 6.42 6.62 7.78
CA LYS A 128 6.41 7.25 6.47
C LYS A 128 5.43 6.52 5.56
N ILE A 129 4.68 7.28 4.76
CA ILE A 129 3.84 6.73 3.69
C ILE A 129 4.29 7.36 2.38
N SER A 130 4.66 6.55 1.40
CA SER A 130 4.86 7.04 0.03
C SER A 130 3.63 6.68 -0.79
N VAL A 131 3.06 7.66 -1.49
CA VAL A 131 1.85 7.48 -2.30
C VAL A 131 2.07 7.97 -3.72
N ASP A 132 1.36 7.37 -4.67
CA ASP A 132 1.37 7.75 -6.08
C ASP A 132 0.00 7.53 -6.71
N ALA A 133 -0.39 8.43 -7.63
CA ALA A 133 -1.60 8.29 -8.42
C ALA A 133 -1.30 8.18 -9.91
N SER A 134 -1.71 7.06 -10.51
CA SER A 134 -1.73 6.91 -11.96
C SER A 134 -3.07 7.38 -12.55
N GLN A 135 -3.21 7.30 -13.87
CA GLN A 135 -4.48 7.62 -14.52
C GLN A 135 -5.62 6.70 -14.06
N LYS A 136 -5.30 5.46 -13.70
CA LYS A 136 -6.28 4.38 -13.47
C LYS A 136 -6.19 3.75 -12.08
N GLY A 137 -5.18 4.05 -11.28
CA GLY A 137 -4.99 3.43 -9.98
C GLY A 137 -4.22 4.29 -8.99
N LEU A 138 -4.23 3.84 -7.75
CA LEU A 138 -3.58 4.45 -6.59
C LEU A 138 -2.63 3.42 -5.98
N GLY A 139 -1.44 3.87 -5.62
CA GLY A 139 -0.43 3.08 -4.93
C GLY A 139 -0.08 3.75 -3.60
N ALA A 140 0.10 2.95 -2.55
CA ALA A 140 0.60 3.40 -1.27
C ALA A 140 1.50 2.35 -0.63
N VAL A 141 2.59 2.79 -0.01
CA VAL A 141 3.46 1.93 0.79
C VAL A 141 3.71 2.56 2.15
N LEU A 142 3.58 1.74 3.20
CA LEU A 142 3.95 2.09 4.56
C LEU A 142 5.41 1.73 4.81
N LEU A 143 6.21 2.69 5.23
CA LEU A 143 7.66 2.58 5.44
C LEU A 143 8.04 2.95 6.89
N GLN A 144 9.02 2.24 7.44
CA GLN A 144 9.73 2.63 8.66
C GLN A 144 11.24 2.46 8.45
N GLU A 145 12.02 3.52 8.68
CA GLU A 145 13.47 3.51 8.40
C GLU A 145 13.79 3.02 6.97
N GLU A 146 13.02 3.48 5.98
CA GLU A 146 13.12 3.05 4.56
C GLU A 146 12.85 1.56 4.28
N HIS A 147 12.31 0.81 5.25
CA HIS A 147 11.88 -0.58 5.09
C HIS A 147 10.35 -0.66 4.94
N PRO A 148 9.82 -1.44 3.99
CA PRO A 148 8.40 -1.60 3.80
C PRO A 148 7.78 -2.46 4.90
N VAL A 149 6.66 -1.99 5.42
CA VAL A 149 5.82 -2.67 6.42
C VAL A 149 4.54 -3.22 5.78
N ALA A 150 3.98 -2.48 4.83
CA ALA A 150 2.77 -2.87 4.11
C ALA A 150 2.68 -2.18 2.75
N TYR A 151 2.13 -2.89 1.77
CA TYR A 151 1.83 -2.42 0.43
C TYR A 151 0.32 -2.31 0.24
N ALA A 152 -0.11 -1.32 -0.53
CA ALA A 152 -1.50 -1.13 -0.88
C ALA A 152 -1.63 -0.59 -2.30
N SER A 153 -2.60 -1.11 -3.04
CA SER A 153 -2.92 -0.64 -4.38
C SER A 153 -4.41 -0.80 -4.65
N ARG A 154 -4.99 0.12 -5.41
CA ARG A 154 -6.42 0.09 -5.76
C ARG A 154 -6.68 0.78 -7.09
N SER A 155 -7.55 0.23 -7.92
CA SER A 155 -8.08 0.92 -9.11
C SER A 155 -8.91 2.16 -8.72
N LEU A 156 -8.87 3.16 -9.58
CA LEU A 156 -9.78 4.30 -9.54
C LEU A 156 -11.12 3.91 -10.16
N THR A 157 -12.22 4.31 -9.53
CA THR A 157 -13.55 4.17 -10.13
C THR A 157 -13.67 5.03 -11.40
N PRO A 158 -14.61 4.74 -12.32
CA PRO A 158 -14.79 5.55 -13.54
C PRO A 158 -14.93 7.05 -13.26
N THR A 159 -15.64 7.41 -12.18
CA THR A 159 -15.77 8.79 -11.73
C THR A 159 -14.43 9.38 -11.26
N GLN A 160 -13.65 8.63 -10.49
CA GLN A 160 -12.35 9.07 -9.98
C GLN A 160 -11.29 9.16 -11.10
N GLN A 161 -11.41 8.37 -12.16
CA GLN A 161 -10.55 8.49 -13.34
C GLN A 161 -10.73 9.84 -14.05
N GLY A 162 -11.91 10.45 -13.96
CA GLY A 162 -12.20 11.79 -14.47
C GLY A 162 -11.70 12.94 -13.60
N TYR A 163 -11.10 12.66 -12.44
CA TYR A 163 -10.57 13.71 -11.55
C TYR A 163 -9.35 14.40 -12.14
N ALA A 164 -9.14 15.66 -11.76
CA ALA A 164 -7.89 16.35 -12.09
C ALA A 164 -6.71 15.65 -11.41
N GLN A 165 -5.50 15.74 -11.99
CA GLN A 165 -4.33 15.05 -11.44
C GLN A 165 -4.14 15.37 -9.95
N ILE A 166 -4.20 16.64 -9.58
CA ILE A 166 -4.04 17.09 -8.20
C ILE A 166 -5.08 16.50 -7.23
N GLU A 167 -6.29 16.23 -7.72
CA GLU A 167 -7.35 15.56 -6.94
C GLU A 167 -7.06 14.06 -6.78
N LYS A 168 -6.48 13.42 -7.80
CA LYS A 168 -6.03 12.02 -7.74
C LYS A 168 -4.87 11.84 -6.77
N GLU A 169 -3.90 12.75 -6.79
CA GLU A 169 -2.77 12.72 -5.85
C GLU A 169 -3.24 12.91 -4.40
N MET A 170 -4.14 13.87 -4.16
CA MET A 170 -4.72 14.05 -2.83
C MET A 170 -5.55 12.83 -2.41
N LEU A 171 -6.23 12.17 -3.36
CA LEU A 171 -6.95 10.93 -3.11
C LEU A 171 -5.99 9.77 -2.77
N ALA A 172 -4.80 9.72 -3.37
CA ALA A 172 -3.77 8.74 -3.03
C ALA A 172 -3.32 8.88 -1.56
N ILE A 173 -3.10 10.12 -1.10
CA ILE A 173 -2.79 10.42 0.31
C ILE A 173 -3.90 9.89 1.23
N VAL A 174 -5.15 10.26 0.94
CA VAL A 174 -6.31 9.83 1.75
C VAL A 174 -6.44 8.32 1.76
N TYR A 175 -6.31 7.67 0.59
CA TYR A 175 -6.36 6.22 0.47
C TYR A 175 -5.28 5.53 1.31
N GLY A 176 -4.02 5.97 1.20
CA GLY A 176 -2.94 5.42 2.01
C GLY A 176 -3.20 5.58 3.51
N CYS A 177 -3.65 6.76 3.94
CA CYS A 177 -3.94 7.04 5.34
C CYS A 177 -5.10 6.19 5.90
N GLU A 178 -6.15 5.99 5.11
CA GLU A 178 -7.30 5.18 5.51
C GLU A 178 -6.97 3.68 5.51
N LYS A 179 -6.26 3.20 4.49
CA LYS A 179 -5.83 1.78 4.42
C LYS A 179 -4.89 1.43 5.57
N PHE A 180 -3.99 2.33 5.95
CA PHE A 180 -3.05 2.14 7.05
C PHE A 180 -3.53 2.74 8.38
N HIS A 181 -4.84 3.01 8.53
CA HIS A 181 -5.39 3.67 9.72
C HIS A 181 -4.94 3.02 11.05
N GLN A 182 -4.92 1.69 11.11
CA GLN A 182 -4.52 0.94 12.30
C GLN A 182 -3.05 1.17 12.73
N TYR A 183 -2.18 1.59 11.81
CA TYR A 183 -0.76 1.85 12.06
C TYR A 183 -0.48 3.30 12.42
N ILE A 184 -1.24 4.23 11.81
CA ILE A 184 -0.85 5.64 11.79
C ILE A 184 -1.71 6.53 12.70
N TYR A 185 -2.87 6.04 13.15
CA TYR A 185 -3.76 6.85 13.95
C TYR A 185 -3.11 7.25 15.29
N GLY A 186 -3.14 8.55 15.59
CA GLY A 186 -2.51 9.12 16.78
C GLY A 186 -0.99 9.37 16.68
N LYS A 187 -0.37 9.11 15.53
CA LYS A 187 1.06 9.37 15.26
C LYS A 187 1.26 10.51 14.28
N GLU A 188 2.42 11.14 14.35
CA GLU A 188 2.91 11.98 13.25
C GLU A 188 3.38 11.09 12.08
N VAL A 189 2.94 11.43 10.88
CA VAL A 189 3.18 10.66 9.67
C VAL A 189 3.77 11.56 8.61
N LEU A 190 4.92 11.17 8.08
CA LEU A 190 5.51 11.80 6.91
C LEU A 190 4.93 11.18 5.64
N VAL A 191 4.30 11.99 4.79
CA VAL A 191 3.73 11.55 3.52
C VAL A 191 4.59 12.07 2.36
N GLU A 192 5.13 11.16 1.57
CA GLU A 192 5.89 11.46 0.35
C GLU A 192 4.97 11.35 -0.88
N SER A 193 5.01 12.37 -1.76
CA SER A 193 4.31 12.38 -3.05
C SER A 193 5.18 13.05 -4.12
N ASP A 194 5.01 12.65 -5.38
CA ASP A 194 5.68 13.25 -6.53
C ASP A 194 5.01 14.55 -7.04
N HIS A 195 3.97 15.02 -6.35
CA HIS A 195 3.23 16.21 -6.76
C HIS A 195 3.47 17.40 -5.83
N LYS A 196 4.50 18.19 -6.14
CA LYS A 196 4.91 19.39 -5.37
C LYS A 196 3.77 20.33 -4.94
N PRO A 197 2.74 20.60 -5.77
CA PRO A 197 1.60 21.42 -5.35
C PRO A 197 0.84 20.93 -4.10
N LEU A 198 0.92 19.64 -3.74
CA LEU A 198 0.25 19.10 -2.57
C LEU A 198 0.79 19.66 -1.25
N GLU A 199 2.09 19.96 -1.17
CA GLU A 199 2.68 20.60 0.03
C GLU A 199 1.97 21.91 0.36
N ALA A 200 1.66 22.70 -0.67
CA ALA A 200 0.99 23.98 -0.52
C ALA A 200 -0.51 23.80 -0.24
N ILE A 201 -1.17 22.82 -0.88
CA ILE A 201 -2.61 22.59 -0.70
C ILE A 201 -2.95 22.17 0.72
N VAL A 202 -2.16 21.28 1.32
CA VAL A 202 -2.42 20.81 2.69
C VAL A 202 -2.25 21.94 3.72
N ARG A 203 -1.43 22.95 3.40
CA ARG A 203 -1.25 24.14 4.25
C ARG A 203 -2.27 25.24 4.01
N LYS A 204 -3.00 25.20 2.89
CA LYS A 204 -3.98 26.24 2.55
C LYS A 204 -5.24 26.11 3.41
N PRO A 205 -5.91 27.24 3.73
CA PRO A 205 -7.21 27.20 4.37
C PRO A 205 -8.22 26.40 3.53
N LEU A 206 -9.00 25.53 4.17
CA LEU A 206 -10.01 24.68 3.52
C LEU A 206 -10.94 25.45 2.59
N VAL A 207 -11.32 26.67 2.96
CA VAL A 207 -12.24 27.55 2.23
C VAL A 207 -11.68 27.97 0.85
N SER A 208 -10.36 27.95 0.69
CA SER A 208 -9.69 28.32 -0.57
C SER A 208 -9.49 27.15 -1.53
N ALA A 209 -9.81 25.92 -1.10
CA ALA A 209 -9.64 24.72 -1.91
C ALA A 209 -10.91 24.41 -2.72
N PRO A 210 -10.78 23.80 -3.91
CA PRO A 210 -11.94 23.29 -4.65
C PRO A 210 -12.77 22.32 -3.79
N PRO A 211 -14.10 22.24 -3.97
CA PRO A 211 -14.98 21.44 -3.10
C PRO A 211 -14.59 19.97 -2.96
N ARG A 212 -14.01 19.36 -4.00
CA ARG A 212 -13.53 17.97 -3.93
C ARG A 212 -12.27 17.84 -3.08
N ILE A 213 -11.28 18.72 -3.27
CA ILE A 213 -10.08 18.76 -2.43
C ILE A 213 -10.46 19.06 -0.98
N GLN A 214 -11.42 19.96 -0.74
CA GLN A 214 -11.92 20.26 0.61
C GLN A 214 -12.45 19.00 1.31
N ARG A 215 -13.26 18.19 0.62
CA ARG A 215 -13.74 16.90 1.16
C ARG A 215 -12.59 15.92 1.48
N LEU A 216 -11.58 15.85 0.60
CA LEU A 216 -10.40 15.00 0.83
C LEU A 216 -9.55 15.50 2.00
N LEU A 217 -9.36 16.81 2.13
CA LEU A 217 -8.64 17.42 3.25
C LEU A 217 -9.37 17.17 4.58
N MET A 218 -10.71 17.25 4.62
CA MET A 218 -11.47 16.91 5.82
C MET A 218 -11.31 15.44 6.22
N ARG A 219 -11.20 14.51 5.26
CA ARG A 219 -10.89 13.10 5.56
C ARG A 219 -9.49 12.95 6.13
N ALA A 220 -8.51 13.65 5.56
CA ALA A 220 -7.12 13.63 6.00
C ALA A 220 -6.89 14.31 7.37
N GLN A 221 -7.71 15.28 7.77
CA GLN A 221 -7.58 16.04 9.02
C GLN A 221 -7.59 15.19 10.31
N ARG A 222 -8.12 13.97 10.26
CA ARG A 222 -8.07 13.05 11.41
C ARG A 222 -6.66 12.52 11.71
N TYR A 223 -5.70 12.75 10.82
CA TYR A 223 -4.32 12.30 10.92
C TYR A 223 -3.36 13.49 11.06
N ASN A 224 -2.27 13.31 11.80
CA ASN A 224 -1.21 14.32 11.89
C ASN A 224 -0.21 14.10 10.73
N LEU A 225 -0.49 14.73 9.58
CA LEU A 225 0.26 14.53 8.34
C LEU A 225 1.24 15.68 8.08
N LYS A 226 2.48 15.32 7.78
CA LYS A 226 3.47 16.20 7.18
C LYS A 226 3.70 15.76 5.74
N VAL A 227 3.32 16.58 4.75
CA VAL A 227 3.49 16.24 3.32
C VAL A 227 4.81 16.84 2.81
N GLU A 228 5.62 16.01 2.17
CA GLU A 228 6.88 16.37 1.53
C GLU A 228 6.91 15.87 0.08
N TYR A 229 7.42 16.71 -0.81
CA TYR A 229 7.65 16.37 -2.20
C TYR A 229 8.90 15.49 -2.32
N LYS A 230 8.75 14.39 -3.05
CA LYS A 230 9.88 13.53 -3.44
C LYS A 230 9.81 13.25 -4.94
N PRO A 231 10.91 13.38 -5.70
CA PRO A 231 10.89 13.07 -7.12
C PRO A 231 10.38 11.65 -7.37
N GLY A 232 9.45 11.46 -8.32
CA GLY A 232 8.88 10.13 -8.62
C GLY A 232 9.92 9.06 -8.99
N LYS A 233 11.10 9.48 -9.48
CA LYS A 233 12.27 8.60 -9.70
C LYS A 233 12.79 7.92 -8.43
N GLU A 234 12.41 8.39 -7.25
CA GLU A 234 12.81 7.80 -5.97
C GLU A 234 11.66 7.03 -5.31
N MET A 235 10.45 7.05 -5.88
CA MET A 235 9.25 6.39 -5.35
C MET A 235 8.90 5.10 -6.10
N TYR A 236 9.90 4.24 -6.34
CA TYR A 236 9.77 3.02 -7.17
C TYR A 236 8.61 2.10 -6.76
N ILE A 237 8.37 1.94 -5.45
CA ILE A 237 7.31 1.06 -4.95
C ILE A 237 5.94 1.67 -5.26
N ALA A 238 5.71 2.93 -4.88
CA ALA A 238 4.41 3.56 -5.02
C ALA A 238 3.99 3.71 -6.50
N ASP A 239 4.91 4.12 -7.39
CA ASP A 239 4.65 4.23 -8.84
C ASP A 239 4.35 2.85 -9.49
N THR A 240 5.05 1.80 -9.05
CA THR A 240 4.76 0.45 -9.55
C THR A 240 3.35 0.02 -9.12
N LEU A 241 3.01 0.21 -7.84
CA LEU A 241 1.70 -0.18 -7.29
C LEU A 241 0.52 0.65 -7.83
N SER A 242 0.73 1.92 -8.15
CA SER A 242 -0.34 2.79 -8.69
C SER A 242 -0.72 2.43 -10.13
N ARG A 243 0.22 1.84 -10.89
CA ARG A 243 0.04 1.43 -12.29
C ARG A 243 -0.33 -0.04 -12.42
N ALA A 244 0.09 -0.87 -11.48
CA ALA A 244 -0.25 -2.29 -11.36
C ALA A 244 -1.30 -2.50 -10.27
N TYR A 245 -2.39 -1.74 -10.36
CA TYR A 245 -3.44 -1.67 -9.35
C TYR A 245 -4.35 -2.91 -9.37
N LEU A 246 -4.98 -3.20 -8.25
CA LEU A 246 -6.00 -4.25 -8.14
C LEU A 246 -7.36 -3.73 -8.61
N GLU A 247 -8.08 -4.53 -9.38
CA GLU A 247 -9.46 -4.24 -9.73
C GLU A 247 -10.32 -4.27 -8.46
N VAL A 248 -11.04 -3.19 -8.19
CA VAL A 248 -11.98 -3.14 -7.06
C VAL A 248 -13.20 -3.91 -7.48
N ASP A 249 -13.42 -5.06 -6.85
CA ASP A 249 -14.71 -5.73 -6.90
C ASP A 249 -15.73 -4.80 -6.23
N GLN A 250 -16.71 -4.29 -7.00
CA GLN A 250 -17.65 -3.24 -6.59
C GLN A 250 -18.55 -3.64 -5.40
N THR A 251 -18.35 -4.84 -4.84
CA THR A 251 -19.16 -5.43 -3.77
C THR A 251 -18.68 -5.05 -2.36
N HIS A 252 -17.43 -4.58 -2.18
CA HIS A 252 -16.84 -4.33 -0.85
C HIS A 252 -16.49 -2.85 -0.56
N ASP A 253 -17.15 -1.90 -1.22
CA ASP A 253 -17.23 -0.53 -0.68
C ASP A 253 -18.29 -0.49 0.44
N GLU A 254 -17.96 -1.05 1.61
CA GLU A 254 -18.71 -0.74 2.85
C GLU A 254 -18.57 0.75 3.24
N PHE A 255 -17.59 1.46 2.68
CA PHE A 255 -17.29 2.85 3.01
C PHE A 255 -18.13 3.88 2.24
N ASP A 256 -18.65 3.56 1.06
CA ASP A 256 -19.58 4.44 0.33
C ASP A 256 -21.05 4.24 0.75
N LYS A 257 -21.37 3.19 1.53
CA LYS A 257 -22.71 2.95 2.08
C LYS A 257 -23.05 3.76 3.34
N ARG A 258 -22.15 4.64 3.79
CA ARG A 258 -22.38 5.59 4.89
C ARG A 258 -22.36 7.02 4.36
N ASN A 259 -23.26 7.34 3.45
CA ASN A 259 -23.79 8.69 3.24
C ASN A 259 -25.31 8.60 3.18
#